data_AF-A0A9D5USM7-F1
#
_entry.id   AF-A0A9D5USM7-F1
#
_cell.length_a   1.000
_cell.length_b   1.000
_cell.length_c   1.000
_cell.angle_alpha   90.00
_cell.angle_beta   90.00
_cell.angle_gamma   90.00
#
_symmetry.space_group_name_H-M   'P 1'
#
loop_
_entity.id
_entity.type
_entity.pdbx_description
1 polymer ?
#
loop_
_entity_poly.entity_id
_entity_poly.type
_entity_poly.pdbx_seq_one_letter_code
_entity_poly.pdbx_strand_id
1 'polypeptide(L)'
;MVSRLTAGQGGQLLLVAVTGSLGCGKSRVSRWLAEQGGYLLDADQEARAVLQPGTPGWQAVLDHFGPEILLASPHPAPIDRRRLGEIVFADPVARTALEAMIHPRIYQRQAQQLLSWQQATPVGQTAIVVAEVPLLFEAAIAHRFDRSVVVLCAEQQMERLRERNQMSDAVKQAVIAQQLSEQEKEQRAWYCIDNRSAWPHTEAQLQQLWRRLRGEAAHHRVGVWPEHWPERKSTPISPAQRFGDSG
;
A
#
# COMPACT_ATOMS: atom_id res chain seq x y z
N MET A 1 -0.79 -24.68 -2.58
CA MET A 1 -0.34 -25.35 -3.81
C MET A 1 -0.89 -24.58 -5.01
N VAL A 2 -0.39 -23.37 -5.16
CA VAL A 2 -0.57 -22.33 -6.17
C VAL A 2 0.78 -22.30 -6.86
N SER A 3 1.04 -23.36 -7.62
CA SER A 3 2.18 -23.52 -8.53
C SER A 3 2.75 -22.19 -9.01
N ARG A 4 4.10 -22.11 -9.10
CA ARG A 4 4.85 -21.13 -9.90
C ARG A 4 3.93 -20.43 -10.90
N LEU A 5 3.73 -19.12 -10.80
CA LEU A 5 3.08 -18.33 -11.85
C LEU A 5 3.77 -18.67 -13.15
N THR A 6 3.17 -19.57 -13.92
CA THR A 6 3.71 -20.04 -15.18
C THR A 6 3.71 -18.84 -16.10
N ALA A 7 4.90 -18.47 -16.57
CA ALA A 7 5.02 -17.71 -17.80
C ALA A 7 4.08 -18.36 -18.84
N GLY A 8 3.05 -17.63 -19.31
CA GLY A 8 2.29 -18.10 -20.47
C GLY A 8 0.80 -17.78 -20.60
N GLN A 9 0.14 -16.99 -19.75
CA GLN A 9 -1.31 -16.72 -19.93
C GLN A 9 -1.72 -15.23 -19.93
N GLY A 10 -0.80 -14.30 -19.67
CA GLY A 10 -1.06 -12.86 -19.65
C GLY A 10 0.23 -12.03 -19.73
N GLY A 11 0.09 -10.71 -19.63
CA GLY A 11 1.21 -9.76 -19.61
C GLY A 11 2.02 -9.82 -18.31
N GLN A 12 2.89 -8.83 -18.13
CA GLN A 12 3.69 -8.66 -16.91
C GLN A 12 3.13 -7.53 -16.05
N LEU A 13 3.57 -7.46 -14.79
CA LEU A 13 3.28 -6.37 -13.88
C LEU A 13 4.57 -5.72 -13.42
N LEU A 14 4.60 -4.38 -13.42
CA LEU A 14 5.60 -3.56 -12.73
C LEU A 14 5.02 -3.10 -11.40
N LEU A 15 5.53 -3.62 -10.30
CA LEU A 15 5.04 -3.31 -8.96
C LEU A 15 5.77 -2.10 -8.37
N VAL A 16 5.01 -1.05 -8.08
CA VAL A 16 5.51 0.23 -7.57
C VAL A 16 4.92 0.47 -6.19
N ALA A 17 5.73 0.41 -5.14
CA ALA A 17 5.28 0.79 -3.80
C ALA A 17 5.33 2.31 -3.63
N VAL A 18 4.25 2.90 -3.13
CA VAL A 18 4.20 4.29 -2.67
C VAL A 18 4.19 4.29 -1.15
N THR A 19 5.18 4.97 -0.57
CA THR A 19 5.38 5.11 0.87
C THR A 19 5.58 6.57 1.27
N GLY A 20 5.73 6.82 2.57
CA GLY A 20 5.80 8.16 3.14
C GLY A 20 5.14 8.23 4.51
N SER A 21 5.50 9.24 5.30
CA SER A 21 5.02 9.38 6.67
C SER A 21 3.51 9.63 6.76
N LEU A 22 2.94 9.39 7.95
CA LEU A 22 1.52 9.65 8.19
C LEU A 22 1.19 11.11 7.87
N GLY A 23 0.24 11.33 6.97
CA GLY A 23 -0.14 12.68 6.53
C GLY A 23 0.68 13.25 5.37
N CYS A 24 1.61 12.53 4.73
CA CYS A 24 2.34 13.11 3.57
C CYS A 24 1.58 13.13 2.23
N GLY A 25 0.32 12.69 2.19
CA GLY A 25 -0.47 12.72 0.95
C GLY A 25 -0.24 11.55 0.00
N LYS A 26 0.32 10.43 0.49
CA LYS A 26 0.49 9.16 -0.24
C LYS A 26 -0.74 8.79 -1.07
N SER A 27 -1.92 8.78 -0.46
CA SER A 27 -3.14 8.36 -1.15
C SER A 27 -3.58 9.28 -2.26
N ARG A 28 -3.19 10.57 -2.21
CA ARG A 28 -3.41 11.48 -3.34
C ARG A 28 -2.45 11.16 -4.49
N VAL A 29 -1.19 10.89 -4.19
CA VAL A 29 -0.18 10.48 -5.17
C VAL A 29 -0.54 9.16 -5.84
N SER A 30 -0.90 8.14 -5.06
CA SER A 30 -1.24 6.82 -5.59
C SER A 30 -2.50 6.84 -6.46
N ARG A 31 -3.53 7.59 -6.05
CA ARG A 31 -4.73 7.80 -6.88
C ARG A 31 -4.41 8.51 -8.18
N TRP A 32 -3.59 9.57 -8.14
CA TRP A 32 -3.19 10.26 -9.36
C TRP A 32 -2.47 9.31 -10.33
N LEU A 33 -1.56 8.46 -9.85
CA LEU A 33 -0.88 7.46 -10.69
C LEU A 33 -1.87 6.43 -11.26
N ALA A 34 -2.89 6.05 -10.50
CA ALA A 34 -3.95 5.16 -10.97
C ALA A 34 -4.81 5.82 -12.06
N GLU A 35 -5.15 7.11 -11.90
CA GLU A 35 -5.88 7.91 -12.89
C GLU A 35 -5.12 8.04 -14.22
N GLN A 36 -3.78 7.93 -14.21
CA GLN A 36 -2.97 7.89 -15.44
C GLN A 36 -2.99 6.53 -16.17
N GLY A 37 -3.65 5.53 -15.61
CA GLY A 37 -3.77 4.17 -16.17
C GLY A 37 -3.06 3.07 -15.37
N GLY A 38 -2.55 3.37 -14.16
CA GLY A 38 -2.06 2.36 -13.24
C GLY A 38 -3.18 1.63 -12.51
N TYR A 39 -2.93 0.39 -12.09
CA TYR A 39 -3.79 -0.29 -11.12
C TYR A 39 -3.43 0.15 -9.70
N LEU A 40 -4.43 0.38 -8.84
CA LEU A 40 -4.21 0.75 -7.44
C LEU A 40 -4.48 -0.43 -6.51
N LEU A 41 -3.46 -0.84 -5.78
CA LEU A 41 -3.54 -1.79 -4.68
C LEU A 41 -3.58 -1.00 -3.35
N ASP A 42 -4.79 -0.72 -2.88
CA ASP A 42 -5.05 0.02 -1.63
C ASP A 42 -5.27 -0.98 -0.48
N ALA A 43 -4.27 -1.10 0.41
CA ALA A 43 -4.33 -2.02 1.54
C ALA A 43 -5.49 -1.71 2.51
N ASP A 44 -5.87 -0.43 2.66
CA ASP A 44 -7.03 -0.05 3.48
C ASP A 44 -8.31 -0.50 2.81
N GLN A 45 -8.43 -0.34 1.49
CA GLN A 45 -9.57 -0.87 0.73
C GLN A 45 -9.69 -2.39 0.89
N GLU A 46 -8.58 -3.13 0.79
CA GLU A 46 -8.57 -4.58 0.96
C GLU A 46 -8.92 -5.00 2.39
N ALA A 47 -8.39 -4.31 3.41
CA ALA A 47 -8.77 -4.53 4.81
C ALA A 47 -10.27 -4.29 5.05
N ARG A 48 -10.86 -3.31 4.36
CA ARG A 48 -12.30 -3.04 4.42
C ARG A 48 -13.12 -4.11 3.69
N ALA A 49 -12.58 -4.66 2.61
CA ALA A 49 -13.24 -5.68 1.80
C ALA A 49 -13.28 -7.03 2.53
N VAL A 50 -12.20 -7.43 3.22
CA VAL A 50 -12.18 -8.69 4.00
C VAL A 50 -13.12 -8.69 5.22
N LEU A 51 -13.60 -7.51 5.64
CA LEU A 51 -14.53 -7.34 6.75
C LEU A 51 -15.96 -7.01 6.29
N GLN A 52 -16.26 -7.09 4.98
CA GLN A 52 -17.64 -6.90 4.53
C GLN A 52 -18.55 -8.03 5.03
N PRO A 53 -19.82 -7.74 5.36
CA PRO A 53 -20.78 -8.76 5.76
C PRO A 53 -20.81 -9.96 4.82
N GLY A 54 -20.85 -11.17 5.38
CA GLY A 54 -20.87 -12.42 4.62
C GLY A 54 -19.51 -12.90 4.09
N THR A 55 -18.43 -12.15 4.31
CA THR A 55 -17.08 -12.62 3.96
C THR A 55 -16.51 -13.56 5.04
N PRO A 56 -15.56 -14.45 4.70
CA PRO A 56 -14.89 -15.30 5.69
C PRO A 56 -14.08 -14.54 6.74
N GLY A 57 -13.67 -13.29 6.46
CA GLY A 57 -12.97 -12.45 7.42
C GLY A 57 -13.94 -11.81 8.41
N TRP A 58 -15.08 -11.31 7.92
CA TRP A 58 -16.18 -10.85 8.76
C TRP A 58 -16.66 -11.94 9.72
N GLN A 59 -16.88 -13.17 9.24
CA GLN A 59 -17.32 -14.27 10.10
C GLN A 59 -16.29 -14.62 11.19
N ALA A 60 -15.01 -14.73 10.84
CA ALA A 60 -13.97 -15.06 11.81
C ALA A 60 -13.84 -13.99 12.91
N VAL A 61 -13.91 -12.71 12.53
CA VAL A 61 -13.88 -11.61 13.49
C VAL A 61 -15.12 -11.62 14.38
N LEU A 62 -16.30 -11.91 13.82
CA LEU A 62 -17.54 -12.05 14.58
C LEU A 62 -17.49 -13.23 15.58
N ASP A 63 -16.97 -14.37 15.17
CA ASP A 63 -16.85 -15.57 16.01
C ASP A 63 -15.91 -15.33 17.22
N HIS A 64 -14.89 -14.49 17.04
CA HIS A 64 -13.91 -14.19 18.08
C HIS A 64 -14.34 -13.07 19.03
N PHE A 65 -14.81 -11.95 18.47
CA PHE A 65 -15.11 -10.73 19.24
C PHE A 65 -16.59 -10.60 19.61
N GLY A 66 -17.43 -11.52 19.17
CA GLY A 66 -18.85 -11.53 19.48
C GLY A 66 -19.68 -10.50 18.71
N PRO A 67 -21.03 -10.60 18.80
CA PRO A 67 -21.96 -9.76 18.05
C PRO A 67 -21.98 -8.28 18.48
N GLU A 68 -21.40 -7.94 19.63
CA GLU A 68 -21.30 -6.56 20.14
C GLU A 68 -20.49 -5.62 19.24
N ILE A 69 -19.70 -6.18 18.31
CA ILE A 69 -18.94 -5.40 17.34
C ILE A 69 -19.75 -5.09 16.08
N LEU A 70 -21.00 -5.53 15.98
CA LEU A 70 -21.84 -5.30 14.80
C LEU A 70 -22.68 -4.02 14.97
N LEU A 71 -22.92 -3.34 13.85
CA LEU A 71 -23.94 -2.29 13.79
C LEU A 71 -25.35 -2.89 13.93
N ALA A 72 -26.29 -2.10 14.44
CA ALA A 72 -27.65 -2.59 14.74
C ALA A 72 -28.48 -2.96 13.49
N SER A 73 -28.14 -2.41 12.32
CA SER A 73 -28.80 -2.66 11.02
C SER A 73 -27.86 -2.25 9.89
N PRO A 74 -27.98 -2.82 8.67
CA PRO A 74 -28.87 -3.89 8.20
C PRO A 74 -28.40 -5.31 8.60
N HIS A 75 -29.05 -6.38 8.12
CA HIS A 75 -28.59 -7.77 8.28
C HIS A 75 -28.23 -8.41 6.92
N PRO A 76 -27.06 -9.07 6.77
CA PRO A 76 -25.99 -9.20 7.76
C PRO A 76 -25.33 -7.85 8.07
N ALA A 77 -25.08 -7.59 9.34
CA ALA A 77 -24.64 -6.29 9.82
C ALA A 77 -23.15 -6.05 9.58
N PRO A 78 -22.75 -4.85 9.14
CA PRO A 78 -21.35 -4.47 9.09
C PRO A 78 -20.77 -4.38 10.50
N ILE A 79 -19.47 -4.66 10.60
CA ILE A 79 -18.70 -4.42 11.83
C ILE A 79 -18.68 -2.91 12.11
N ASP A 80 -19.05 -2.52 13.33
CA ASP A 80 -18.75 -1.22 13.92
C ASP A 80 -17.23 -1.12 14.13
N ARG A 81 -16.57 -0.51 13.15
CA ARG A 81 -15.12 -0.33 13.16
C ARG A 81 -14.63 0.55 14.30
N ARG A 82 -15.47 1.48 14.79
CA ARG A 82 -15.10 2.30 15.93
C ARG A 82 -15.05 1.42 17.18
N ARG A 83 -16.09 0.60 17.38
CA ARG A 83 -16.16 -0.33 18.51
C ARG A 83 -15.05 -1.38 18.46
N LEU A 84 -14.85 -2.03 17.32
CA LEU A 84 -13.74 -2.98 17.14
C LEU A 84 -12.39 -2.30 17.37
N GLY A 85 -12.22 -1.08 16.87
CA GLY A 85 -11.05 -0.24 17.10
C GLY A 85 -10.77 -0.03 18.59
N GLU A 86 -11.78 0.40 19.36
CA GLU A 86 -11.66 0.59 20.82
C GLU A 86 -11.13 -0.67 21.53
N ILE A 87 -11.66 -1.85 21.17
CA ILE A 87 -11.25 -3.13 21.74
C ILE A 87 -9.77 -3.42 21.44
N VAL A 88 -9.38 -3.37 20.15
CA VAL A 88 -8.01 -3.72 19.74
C VAL A 88 -6.97 -2.66 20.12
N PHE A 89 -7.40 -1.43 20.39
CA PHE A 89 -6.51 -0.40 20.94
C PHE A 89 -6.25 -0.59 22.43
N ALA A 90 -7.24 -1.05 23.18
CA ALA A 90 -7.11 -1.29 24.61
C ALA A 90 -6.33 -2.57 24.94
N ASP A 91 -6.37 -3.57 24.04
CA ASP A 91 -5.75 -4.89 24.27
C ASP A 91 -4.82 -5.32 23.11
N PRO A 92 -3.49 -5.37 23.34
CA PRO A 92 -2.54 -5.87 22.35
C PRO A 92 -2.79 -7.33 21.92
N VAL A 93 -3.34 -8.18 22.80
CA VAL A 93 -3.65 -9.58 22.48
C VAL A 93 -4.81 -9.63 21.49
N ALA A 94 -5.87 -8.86 21.74
CA ALA A 94 -6.98 -8.65 20.82
C ALA A 94 -6.49 -8.13 19.45
N ARG A 95 -5.57 -7.16 19.43
CA ARG A 95 -4.99 -6.64 18.19
C ARG A 95 -4.30 -7.73 17.39
N THR A 96 -3.44 -8.52 18.02
CA THR A 96 -2.73 -9.63 17.36
C THR A 96 -3.70 -10.70 16.86
N ALA A 97 -4.76 -11.00 17.61
CA ALA A 97 -5.81 -11.92 17.17
C ALA A 97 -6.53 -11.40 15.91
N LEU A 98 -6.93 -10.13 15.89
CA LEU A 98 -7.53 -9.50 14.72
C LEU A 98 -6.61 -9.57 13.50
N GLU A 99 -5.35 -9.15 13.66
CA GLU A 99 -4.33 -9.17 12.60
C GLU A 99 -4.14 -10.58 12.03
N ALA A 100 -4.03 -11.59 12.89
CA ALA A 100 -3.88 -12.99 12.48
C ALA A 100 -5.08 -13.51 11.67
N MET A 101 -6.29 -13.03 11.97
CA MET A 101 -7.49 -13.39 11.21
C MET A 101 -7.56 -12.68 9.86
N ILE A 102 -7.20 -11.40 9.77
CA ILE A 102 -7.42 -10.59 8.57
C ILE A 102 -6.24 -10.62 7.59
N HIS A 103 -4.99 -10.64 8.06
CA HIS A 103 -3.82 -10.52 7.19
C HIS A 103 -3.73 -11.61 6.11
N PRO A 104 -3.92 -12.92 6.43
CA PRO A 104 -3.90 -13.95 5.40
C PRO A 104 -4.95 -13.72 4.30
N ARG A 105 -6.13 -13.22 4.68
CA ARG A 105 -7.24 -12.94 3.75
C ARG A 105 -6.94 -11.73 2.88
N ILE A 106 -6.33 -10.70 3.45
CA ILE A 106 -5.86 -9.52 2.71
C ILE A 106 -4.82 -9.95 1.68
N TYR A 107 -3.82 -10.74 2.07
CA TYR A 107 -2.79 -11.23 1.13
C TYR A 107 -3.38 -12.09 0.01
N GLN A 108 -4.34 -12.96 0.34
CA GLN A 108 -5.02 -13.77 -0.67
C GLN A 108 -5.76 -12.91 -1.70
N ARG A 109 -6.49 -11.88 -1.24
CA ARG A 109 -7.19 -10.96 -2.15
C ARG A 109 -6.24 -10.16 -3.03
N GLN A 110 -5.16 -9.62 -2.44
CA GLN A 110 -4.12 -8.92 -3.21
C GLN A 110 -3.52 -9.84 -4.28
N ALA A 111 -3.20 -11.09 -3.94
CA ALA A 111 -2.67 -12.06 -4.92
C ALA A 111 -3.68 -12.35 -6.04
N GLN A 112 -4.96 -12.52 -5.72
CA GLN A 112 -6.03 -12.72 -6.72
C GLN A 112 -6.20 -11.51 -7.64
N GLN A 113 -6.11 -10.30 -7.10
CA GLN A 113 -6.24 -9.07 -7.86
C GLN A 113 -5.04 -8.83 -8.78
N LEU A 114 -3.82 -9.09 -8.30
CA LEU A 114 -2.63 -9.08 -9.13
C LEU A 114 -2.74 -10.10 -10.27
N LEU A 115 -3.19 -11.32 -9.97
CA LEU A 115 -3.39 -12.35 -11.00
C LEU A 115 -4.42 -11.93 -12.05
N SER A 116 -5.54 -11.34 -11.63
CA SER A 116 -6.57 -10.88 -12.58
C SER A 116 -6.06 -9.74 -13.47
N TRP A 117 -5.31 -8.78 -12.93
CA TRP A 117 -4.67 -7.73 -13.72
C TRP A 117 -3.60 -8.28 -14.65
N GLN A 118 -2.83 -9.27 -14.22
CA GLN A 118 -1.85 -9.94 -15.06
C GLN A 118 -2.53 -10.60 -16.27
N GLN A 119 -3.63 -11.32 -16.04
CA GLN A 119 -4.41 -11.97 -17.10
C GLN A 119 -5.09 -10.96 -18.04
N ALA A 120 -5.56 -9.83 -17.49
CA ALA A 120 -6.14 -8.74 -18.28
C ALA A 120 -5.10 -7.95 -19.09
N THR A 121 -3.82 -8.04 -18.72
CA THR A 121 -2.72 -7.38 -19.45
C THR A 121 -2.39 -8.20 -20.71
N PRO A 122 -2.33 -7.61 -21.90
CA PRO A 122 -1.96 -8.33 -23.12
C PRO A 122 -0.55 -8.94 -23.04
N VAL A 123 -0.37 -10.10 -23.67
CA VAL A 123 0.94 -10.74 -23.78
C VAL A 123 1.93 -9.80 -24.47
N GLY A 124 3.14 -9.69 -23.89
CA GLY A 124 4.18 -8.77 -24.36
C GLY A 124 4.04 -7.33 -23.87
N GLN A 125 3.01 -7.02 -23.07
CA GLN A 125 2.87 -5.74 -22.37
C GLN A 125 3.08 -5.90 -20.87
N THR A 126 3.36 -4.77 -20.20
CA THR A 126 3.53 -4.69 -18.76
C THR A 126 2.60 -3.62 -18.20
N ALA A 127 1.69 -4.00 -17.31
CA ALA A 127 0.86 -3.04 -16.58
C ALA A 127 1.58 -2.54 -15.32
N ILE A 128 1.32 -1.30 -14.93
CA ILE A 128 1.89 -0.70 -13.72
C ILE A 128 0.89 -0.88 -12.59
N VAL A 129 1.33 -1.47 -11.48
CA VAL A 129 0.55 -1.58 -10.25
C VAL A 129 1.18 -0.71 -9.18
N VAL A 130 0.37 0.17 -8.59
CA VAL A 130 0.75 1.10 -7.54
C VAL A 130 0.19 0.58 -6.22
N ALA A 131 1.05 0.27 -5.26
CA ALA A 131 0.66 -0.24 -3.95
C ALA A 131 0.96 0.78 -2.85
N GLU A 132 -0.03 1.13 -2.03
CA GLU A 132 0.21 1.97 -0.85
C GLU A 132 0.76 1.15 0.31
N VAL A 133 1.99 1.46 0.74
CA VAL A 133 2.70 0.71 1.79
C VAL A 133 3.33 1.68 2.80
N PRO A 134 2.62 2.06 3.88
CA PRO A 134 3.11 3.05 4.85
C PRO A 134 4.40 2.64 5.58
N LEU A 135 4.58 1.34 5.84
CA LEU A 135 5.70 0.75 6.60
C LEU A 135 6.65 -0.05 5.69
N LEU A 136 6.86 0.42 4.46
CA LEU A 136 7.59 -0.30 3.41
C LEU A 136 9.00 -0.71 3.84
N PHE A 137 9.73 0.21 4.46
CA PHE A 137 11.13 0.02 4.85
C PHE A 137 11.24 -0.52 6.27
N GLU A 138 10.35 -0.09 7.15
CA GLU A 138 10.17 -0.52 8.53
C GLU A 138 9.93 -2.03 8.60
N ALA A 139 9.04 -2.55 7.75
CA ALA A 139 8.75 -3.98 7.66
C ALA A 139 9.75 -4.73 6.75
N ALA A 140 10.79 -4.06 6.26
CA ALA A 140 11.80 -4.60 5.35
C ALA A 140 11.22 -5.28 4.09
N ILE A 141 10.07 -4.83 3.58
CA ILE A 141 9.37 -5.42 2.43
C ILE A 141 9.57 -4.65 1.11
N ALA A 142 10.45 -3.64 1.09
CA ALA A 142 10.78 -2.89 -0.13
C ALA A 142 11.28 -3.78 -1.28
N HIS A 143 12.01 -4.85 -0.94
CA HIS A 143 12.50 -5.84 -1.90
C HIS A 143 11.37 -6.59 -2.64
N ARG A 144 10.11 -6.41 -2.20
CA ARG A 144 8.94 -6.99 -2.85
C ARG A 144 8.41 -6.26 -4.07
N PHE A 145 8.93 -5.08 -4.30
CA PHE A 145 8.48 -4.19 -5.36
C PHE A 145 9.62 -3.96 -6.34
N ASP A 146 9.28 -3.73 -7.61
CA ASP A 146 10.27 -3.35 -8.61
C ASP A 146 10.78 -1.93 -8.35
N ARG A 147 9.91 -1.06 -7.86
CA ARG A 147 10.22 0.34 -7.53
C ARG A 147 9.55 0.76 -6.22
N SER A 148 10.20 1.70 -5.54
CA SER A 148 9.66 2.39 -4.37
C SER A 148 9.66 3.89 -4.61
N VAL A 149 8.56 4.53 -4.28
CA VAL A 149 8.34 5.98 -4.36
C VAL A 149 8.06 6.46 -2.94
N VAL A 150 8.90 7.34 -2.41
CA VAL A 150 8.60 8.03 -1.15
C VAL A 150 7.96 9.38 -1.45
N VAL A 151 6.86 9.67 -0.77
CA VAL A 151 6.21 10.98 -0.78
C VAL A 151 6.69 11.75 0.44
N LEU A 152 7.40 12.84 0.19
CA LEU A 152 7.96 13.73 1.21
C LEU A 152 7.00 14.88 1.47
N CYS A 153 6.91 15.32 2.71
CA CYS A 153 6.08 16.46 3.09
C CYS A 153 6.73 17.31 4.18
N ALA A 154 6.18 18.49 4.44
CA ALA A 154 6.66 19.32 5.54
C ALA A 154 6.01 18.87 6.84
N GLU A 155 6.73 18.98 7.95
CA GLU A 155 6.24 18.59 9.27
C GLU A 155 4.89 19.26 9.62
N GLN A 156 4.74 20.53 9.25
CA GLN A 156 3.51 21.30 9.45
C GLN A 156 2.33 20.77 8.61
N GLN A 157 2.60 20.17 7.44
CA GLN A 157 1.57 19.52 6.63
C GLN A 157 1.18 18.16 7.19
N MET A 158 2.14 17.40 7.74
CA MET A 158 1.83 16.19 8.49
C MET A 158 0.88 16.51 9.64
N GLU A 159 1.16 17.57 10.40
CA GLU A 159 0.35 17.95 11.54
C GLU A 159 -1.10 18.30 11.15
N ARG A 160 -1.28 19.13 10.13
CA ARG A 160 -2.62 19.46 9.60
C ARG A 160 -3.37 18.25 9.06
N LEU A 161 -2.66 17.30 8.43
CA LEU A 161 -3.29 16.09 7.88
C LEU A 161 -3.56 15.05 8.97
N ARG A 162 -2.81 15.06 10.07
CA ARG A 162 -3.11 14.31 11.29
C ARG A 162 -4.36 14.85 11.98
N GLU A 163 -4.52 16.17 12.08
CA GLU A 163 -5.72 16.81 12.66
C GLU A 163 -7.00 16.47 11.89
N ARG A 164 -6.93 16.38 10.56
CA ARG A 164 -8.07 15.97 9.72
C ARG A 164 -8.40 14.48 9.82
N ASN A 165 -7.48 13.67 10.36
CA ASN A 165 -7.67 12.24 10.47
C ASN A 165 -8.45 11.94 11.77
N GLN A 166 -9.51 11.14 11.70
CA GLN A 166 -10.40 10.83 12.84
C GLN A 166 -9.77 9.86 13.87
N MET A 167 -8.44 9.78 13.90
CA MET A 167 -7.68 8.94 14.81
C MET A 167 -7.47 9.69 16.13
N SER A 168 -7.46 8.98 17.25
CA SER A 168 -7.07 9.59 18.53
C SER A 168 -5.56 9.90 18.53
N ASP A 169 -5.14 10.86 19.35
CA ASP A 169 -3.74 11.29 19.39
C ASP A 169 -2.81 10.17 19.85
N ALA A 170 -3.26 9.31 20.78
CA ALA A 170 -2.51 8.12 21.19
C ALA A 170 -2.23 7.19 20.00
N VAL A 171 -3.19 7.00 19.09
CA VAL A 171 -3.00 6.16 17.91
C VAL A 171 -2.07 6.82 16.90
N LYS A 172 -2.20 8.13 16.69
CA LYS A 172 -1.27 8.87 15.82
C LYS A 172 0.17 8.71 16.31
N GLN A 173 0.40 8.91 17.60
CA GLN A 173 1.73 8.76 18.22
C GLN A 173 2.26 7.33 18.09
N ALA A 174 1.43 6.32 18.35
CA ALA A 174 1.82 4.92 18.18
C ALA A 174 2.19 4.56 16.73
N VAL A 175 1.51 5.14 15.74
CA VAL A 175 1.82 4.95 14.32
C VAL A 175 3.12 5.67 13.94
N ILE A 176 3.30 6.91 14.39
CA ILE A 176 4.50 7.71 14.13
C ILE A 176 5.74 7.04 14.73
N ALA A 177 5.62 6.52 15.96
CA ALA A 177 6.72 5.85 16.67
C ALA A 177 7.23 4.58 15.96
N GLN A 178 6.45 4.01 15.05
CA GLN A 178 6.85 2.86 14.24
C GLN A 178 7.47 3.26 12.90
N GLN A 179 7.41 4.53 12.50
CA GLN A 179 7.89 5.01 11.20
C GLN A 179 9.36 5.41 11.27
N LEU A 180 10.12 5.08 10.23
CA LEU A 180 11.43 5.69 9.98
C LEU A 180 11.26 7.18 9.65
N SER A 181 12.33 7.94 9.87
CA SER A 181 12.37 9.35 9.48
C SER A 181 12.20 9.53 7.97
N GLU A 182 11.69 10.68 7.53
CA GLU A 182 11.56 10.96 6.09
C GLU A 182 12.91 10.91 5.37
N GLN A 183 13.98 11.37 6.04
CA GLN A 183 15.34 11.32 5.51
C GLN A 183 15.81 9.88 5.25
N GLU A 184 15.55 8.95 6.18
CA GLU A 184 15.90 7.55 5.98
C GLU A 184 15.08 6.91 4.85
N LYS A 185 13.81 7.28 4.71
CA LYS A 185 12.96 6.81 3.61
C LYS A 185 13.46 7.34 2.27
N GLU A 186 13.84 8.62 2.22
CA GLU A 186 14.45 9.26 1.05
C GLU A 186 15.72 8.53 0.60
N GLN A 187 16.60 8.18 1.53
CA GLN A 187 17.84 7.46 1.21
C GLN A 187 17.63 6.03 0.70
N ARG A 188 16.48 5.42 1.00
CA ARG A 188 16.18 4.02 0.66
C ARG A 188 15.26 3.87 -0.56
N ALA A 189 14.57 4.94 -0.96
CA ALA A 189 13.61 4.91 -2.05
C ALA A 189 14.29 5.00 -3.42
N TRP A 190 13.63 4.44 -4.44
CA TRP A 190 14.09 4.59 -5.81
C TRP A 190 13.78 6.00 -6.36
N TYR A 191 12.58 6.48 -6.05
CA TYR A 191 12.06 7.78 -6.47
C TYR A 191 11.54 8.59 -5.29
N CYS A 192 11.65 9.91 -5.37
CA CYS A 192 11.08 10.84 -4.41
C CYS A 192 10.09 11.78 -5.07
N ILE A 193 8.95 12.00 -4.42
CA ILE A 193 7.96 13.01 -4.78
C ILE A 193 7.87 14.02 -3.64
N ASP A 194 8.29 15.25 -3.92
CA ASP A 194 8.18 16.35 -2.99
C ASP A 194 6.76 16.94 -3.02
N ASN A 195 6.04 16.78 -1.92
CA ASN A 195 4.69 17.30 -1.70
C ASN A 195 4.67 18.47 -0.69
N ARG A 196 5.81 19.14 -0.47
CA ARG A 196 5.94 20.31 0.43
C ARG A 196 5.31 21.58 -0.14
N SER A 197 5.29 21.68 -1.48
CA SER A 197 4.82 22.84 -2.22
C SER A 197 3.34 22.72 -2.63
N ALA A 198 2.85 23.67 -3.44
CA ALA A 198 1.51 23.58 -4.00
C ALA A 198 1.37 22.38 -4.94
N TRP A 199 0.15 21.84 -5.03
CA TRP A 199 -0.16 20.63 -5.80
C TRP A 199 0.35 20.61 -7.25
N PRO A 200 0.31 21.72 -8.03
CA PRO A 200 0.85 21.71 -9.39
C PRO A 200 2.33 21.31 -9.48
N HIS A 201 3.13 21.61 -8.45
CA HIS A 201 4.53 21.17 -8.39
C HIS A 201 4.64 19.66 -8.14
N THR A 202 3.81 19.11 -7.25
CA THR A 202 3.73 17.66 -7.01
C THR A 202 3.29 16.95 -8.30
N GLU A 203 2.27 17.47 -8.97
CA GLU A 203 1.74 16.92 -10.21
C GLU A 203 2.77 16.90 -11.34
N ALA A 204 3.56 17.97 -11.51
CA ALA A 204 4.64 18.00 -12.49
C ALA A 204 5.69 16.89 -12.24
N GLN A 205 6.05 16.64 -10.97
CA GLN A 205 6.94 15.54 -10.60
C GLN A 205 6.29 14.17 -10.90
N LEU A 206 4.99 14.02 -10.62
CA LEU A 206 4.25 12.79 -10.91
C LEU A 206 4.15 12.51 -12.41
N GLN A 207 4.02 13.54 -13.25
CA GLN A 207 4.07 13.39 -14.71
C GLN A 207 5.45 12.91 -15.20
N GLN A 208 6.53 13.38 -14.58
CA GLN A 208 7.89 12.89 -14.87
C GLN A 208 8.05 11.43 -14.43
N LEU A 209 7.65 11.12 -13.20
CA LEU A 209 7.65 9.76 -12.67
C LEU A 209 6.83 8.80 -13.55
N TRP A 210 5.62 9.17 -13.95
CA TRP A 210 4.77 8.33 -14.78
C TRP A 210 5.39 8.03 -16.15
N ARG A 211 5.97 9.05 -16.81
CA ARG A 211 6.71 8.83 -18.07
C ARG A 211 7.87 7.85 -17.88
N ARG A 212 8.60 7.97 -16.76
CA ARG A 212 9.69 7.05 -16.42
C ARG A 212 9.18 5.63 -16.20
N LEU A 213 8.15 5.45 -15.37
CA LEU A 213 7.56 4.14 -15.09
C LEU A 213 7.02 3.46 -16.36
N ARG A 214 6.39 4.21 -17.27
CA ARG A 214 5.97 3.66 -18.58
C ARG A 214 7.16 3.22 -19.43
N GLY A 215 8.24 3.99 -19.43
CA GLY A 215 9.49 3.61 -20.09
C GLY A 215 10.09 2.33 -19.49
N GLU A 216 10.08 2.20 -18.16
CA GLU A 216 10.53 0.98 -17.47
C GLU A 216 9.64 -0.22 -17.77
N ALA A 217 8.32 -0.06 -17.71
CA ALA A 217 7.34 -1.11 -18.02
C ALA A 217 7.52 -1.66 -19.45
N ALA A 218 7.81 -0.80 -20.42
CA ALA A 218 8.05 -1.20 -21.81
C ALA A 218 9.29 -2.11 -22.00
N HIS A 219 10.27 -2.03 -21.10
CA HIS A 219 11.49 -2.85 -21.13
C HIS A 219 11.52 -3.90 -20.01
N HIS A 220 10.47 -3.97 -19.20
CA HIS A 220 10.38 -4.89 -18.08
C HIS A 220 10.10 -6.29 -18.60
N ARG A 221 11.03 -7.20 -18.33
CA ARG A 221 11.01 -8.57 -18.88
C ARG A 221 10.59 -9.63 -17.88
N VAL A 222 10.47 -9.30 -16.59
CA VAL A 222 10.11 -10.28 -15.54
C VAL A 222 9.49 -9.60 -14.31
N GLY A 223 8.21 -9.84 -14.05
CA GLY A 223 7.57 -9.63 -12.75
C GLY A 223 6.98 -10.94 -12.23
N VAL A 224 7.80 -11.79 -11.57
CA VAL A 224 7.28 -13.01 -10.93
C VAL A 224 6.83 -12.67 -9.51
N TRP A 225 5.58 -12.97 -9.18
CA TRP A 225 5.15 -13.22 -7.81
C TRP A 225 4.99 -14.73 -7.61
N PRO A 226 5.98 -15.49 -7.12
CA PRO A 226 5.76 -16.90 -6.84
C PRO A 226 5.00 -17.05 -5.52
N GLU A 227 4.37 -18.20 -5.35
CA GLU A 227 3.78 -18.68 -4.10
C GLU A 227 4.75 -18.67 -2.89
N HIS A 228 6.05 -18.51 -3.16
CA HIS A 228 7.13 -18.45 -2.20
C HIS A 228 8.10 -17.34 -2.61
N TRP A 229 8.49 -16.48 -1.65
CA TRP A 229 9.36 -15.33 -1.84
C TRP A 229 10.80 -15.77 -2.20
N PRO A 230 11.32 -15.55 -3.43
CA PRO A 230 12.74 -15.76 -3.67
C PRO A 230 13.50 -14.57 -3.07
N GLU A 231 14.51 -14.84 -2.24
CA GLU A 231 15.44 -13.83 -1.77
C GLU A 231 16.05 -13.09 -2.96
N ARG A 232 15.61 -11.85 -3.21
CA ARG A 232 16.31 -10.95 -4.12
C ARG A 232 17.53 -10.44 -3.36
N LYS A 233 18.73 -10.75 -3.87
CA LYS A 233 19.95 -10.07 -3.43
C LYS A 233 19.73 -8.58 -3.61
N SER A 234 19.87 -7.84 -2.52
CA SER A 234 19.82 -6.38 -2.46
C SER A 234 20.72 -5.79 -3.55
N THR A 235 20.13 -5.22 -4.61
CA THR A 235 20.89 -4.39 -5.55
C THR A 235 21.25 -3.09 -4.83
N PRO A 236 22.47 -2.55 -4.98
CA PRO A 236 22.90 -1.35 -4.26
C PRO A 236 21.97 -0.17 -4.57
N ILE A 237 21.56 0.52 -3.50
CA ILE A 237 20.74 1.73 -3.55
C ILE A 237 21.66 2.88 -3.98
N SER A 238 21.46 3.41 -5.19
CA SER A 238 21.94 4.76 -5.52
C SER A 238 21.03 5.78 -4.81
N PRO A 239 21.55 6.97 -4.43
CA PRO A 239 20.71 8.00 -3.82
C PRO A 239 19.49 8.28 -4.70
N ALA A 240 18.31 8.39 -4.09
CA ALA A 240 17.04 8.51 -4.81
C ALA A 240 17.08 9.61 -5.86
N GLN A 241 16.54 9.34 -7.05
CA GLN A 241 16.44 10.36 -8.08
C GLN A 241 15.32 11.34 -7.71
N ARG A 242 15.70 12.58 -7.37
CA ARG A 242 14.76 13.70 -7.24
C ARG A 242 14.35 14.17 -8.63
N PHE A 243 13.05 14.33 -8.84
CA PHE A 243 12.52 14.96 -10.05
C PHE A 243 12.53 16.48 -9.86
N GLY A 244 13.32 17.19 -10.66
CA GLY A 244 13.40 18.66 -10.60
C GLY A 244 14.79 19.23 -10.29
N ASP A 245 15.80 18.40 -10.00
CA ASP A 245 17.19 18.86 -9.96
C ASP A 245 17.71 18.94 -11.41
N SER A 246 17.37 20.03 -12.09
CA SER A 246 17.90 20.40 -13.39
C SER A 246 18.32 21.87 -13.34
N GLY A 247 19.51 22.11 -12.78
CA GLY A 247 20.15 23.43 -12.77
C GLY A 247 19.76 24.32 -11.61
#